data_AF-A0A976LRJ5-F1
#
_entry.id   AF-A0A976LRJ5-F1
#
_cell.length_a   1.000
_cell.length_b   1.000
_cell.length_c   1.000
_cell.angle_alpha   90.00
_cell.angle_beta   90.00
_cell.angle_gamma   90.00
#
_symmetry.space_group_name_H-M   'P 1'
#
loop_
_entity.id
_entity.type
_entity.pdbx_description
1 polymer ?
#
loop_
_entity_poly.entity_id
_entity_poly.type
_entity_poly.pdbx_seq_one_letter_code
_entity_poly.pdbx_strand_id
1 'polypeptide(L)'
;RSSPSAYWRSEREIRKVASVHTKGNNFPHIPDAEVILNENHIVAIERERTAKTVERTRNIMMALCSRKFDYNVSENMPDKNQDFRYLEIFYYASPETLGVVDKAKNQLPDNFNKRVRVLAW
;
A
#
# COMPACT_ATOMS: atom_id res chain seq x y z
N ARG A 1 8.48 22.38 20.21
CA ARG A 1 7.65 21.68 19.21
C ARG A 1 8.57 20.68 18.52
N SER A 2 8.48 19.40 18.87
CA SER A 2 9.20 18.33 18.18
C SER A 2 8.66 18.24 16.76
N SER A 3 9.51 18.36 15.75
CA SER A 3 9.13 18.04 14.37
C SER A 3 8.63 16.59 14.35
N PRO A 4 7.50 16.26 13.72
CA PRO A 4 7.14 14.88 13.50
C PRO A 4 8.26 14.27 12.64
N SER A 5 9.08 13.40 13.22
CA SER A 5 10.06 12.64 12.46
C SER A 5 9.27 11.62 11.64
N ALA A 6 9.16 11.86 10.34
CA ALA A 6 8.63 10.84 9.43
C ALA A 6 9.47 9.57 9.59
N TYR A 7 8.80 8.44 9.84
CA TYR A 7 9.45 7.14 10.00
C TYR A 7 9.20 6.29 8.76
N TRP A 8 10.23 5.61 8.28
CA TRP A 8 10.16 4.71 7.13
C TRP A 8 10.18 3.27 7.62
N ARG A 9 9.30 2.45 7.04
CA ARG A 9 9.30 1.00 7.26
C ARG A 9 9.39 0.30 5.92
N SER A 10 10.44 -0.49 5.74
CA SER A 10 10.67 -1.29 4.53
C SER A 10 9.76 -2.52 4.48
N GLU A 11 9.53 -3.07 3.28
CA GLU A 11 8.85 -4.35 3.08
C GLU A 11 9.41 -5.46 3.97
N ARG A 12 10.73 -5.52 4.14
CA ARG A 12 11.39 -6.50 5.03
C ARG A 12 10.97 -6.34 6.50
N GLU A 13 10.84 -5.11 6.98
CA GLU A 13 10.40 -4.85 8.36
C GLU A 13 8.91 -5.15 8.54
N ILE A 14 8.09 -4.81 7.54
CA ILE A 14 6.67 -5.19 7.52
C ILE A 14 6.54 -6.72 7.54
N ARG A 15 7.32 -7.43 6.73
CA ARG A 15 7.33 -8.91 6.66
C ARG A 15 7.65 -9.57 8.00
N LYS A 16 8.58 -9.02 8.77
CA LYS A 16 8.96 -9.58 10.07
C LYS A 16 7.78 -9.63 11.05
N VAL A 17 6.89 -8.65 10.99
CA VAL A 17 5.72 -8.59 11.88
C VAL A 17 4.51 -9.31 11.29
N ALA A 18 4.40 -9.32 9.96
CA ALA A 18 3.43 -10.09 9.18
C ALA A 18 3.57 -11.62 9.32
N SER A 19 4.81 -12.12 9.44
CA SER A 19 5.11 -13.56 9.44
C SER A 19 4.59 -14.34 10.65
N VAL A 20 3.89 -13.69 11.57
CA VAL A 20 3.21 -14.34 12.70
C VAL A 20 1.90 -15.02 12.26
N HIS A 21 1.43 -14.79 11.02
CA HIS A 21 0.20 -15.40 10.51
C HIS A 21 0.44 -16.72 9.75
N THR A 22 -0.39 -17.70 10.10
CA THR A 22 -0.33 -19.15 9.82
C THR A 22 -0.22 -19.53 8.33
N LYS A 23 0.58 -20.57 8.04
CA LYS A 23 0.64 -21.24 6.72
C LYS A 23 -0.78 -21.58 6.23
N GLY A 24 -1.13 -21.13 5.03
CA GLY A 24 -2.36 -21.54 4.33
C GLY A 24 -3.30 -20.40 3.91
N ASN A 25 -3.15 -19.21 4.50
CA ASN A 25 -3.90 -18.02 4.05
C ASN A 25 -3.13 -17.26 2.98
N ASN A 26 -3.84 -16.84 1.92
CA ASN A 26 -3.33 -15.91 0.92
C ASN A 26 -2.89 -14.63 1.64
N PHE A 27 -1.58 -14.44 1.76
CA PHE A 27 -1.03 -13.28 2.44
C PHE A 27 -1.35 -12.02 1.62
N PRO A 28 -1.96 -10.98 2.21
CA PRO A 28 -2.28 -9.75 1.48
C PRO A 28 -1.01 -9.08 0.97
N HIS A 29 -1.10 -8.34 -0.14
CA HIS A 29 0.06 -7.64 -0.69
C HIS A 29 0.71 -6.71 0.36
N ILE A 30 2.04 -6.75 0.45
CA ILE A 30 2.86 -5.88 1.30
C ILE A 30 3.50 -4.85 0.40
N PRO A 31 3.38 -3.55 0.69
CA PRO A 31 4.04 -2.53 -0.12
C PRO A 31 5.56 -2.63 0.01
N ASP A 32 6.28 -2.15 -0.99
CA ASP A 32 7.75 -2.07 -0.96
C ASP A 32 8.26 -1.25 0.24
N ALA A 33 7.52 -0.22 0.65
CA ALA A 33 7.72 0.49 1.89
C ALA A 33 6.45 1.22 2.34
N GLU A 34 6.47 1.77 3.55
CA GLU A 34 5.52 2.78 3.99
C GLU A 34 6.23 3.92 4.72
N VAL A 35 5.62 5.11 4.65
CA VAL A 35 6.05 6.31 5.37
C VAL A 35 4.99 6.66 6.39
N ILE A 36 5.37 6.64 7.66
CA ILE A 36 4.53 7.01 8.79
C ILE A 36 4.85 8.47 9.13
N LEU A 37 3.98 9.39 8.73
CA LEU A 37 4.10 10.82 9.05
C LEU A 37 3.57 11.09 10.47
N ASN A 38 2.51 10.37 10.84
CA ASN A 38 1.94 10.27 12.19
C ASN A 38 0.97 9.06 12.23
N GLU A 39 0.36 8.81 13.39
CA GLU A 39 -0.54 7.67 13.63
C GLU A 39 -1.73 7.59 12.64
N ASN A 40 -2.19 8.73 12.11
CA ASN A 40 -3.35 8.80 11.21
C ASN A 40 -2.96 9.08 9.75
N HIS A 41 -1.66 9.21 9.46
CA HIS A 41 -1.17 9.54 8.13
C HIS A 41 0.01 8.65 7.76
N ILE A 42 -0.34 7.51 7.17
CA ILE A 42 0.60 6.54 6.63
C ILE A 42 0.44 6.52 5.11
N VAL A 43 1.56 6.55 4.39
CA VAL A 43 1.61 6.47 2.92
C VAL A 43 2.24 5.15 2.52
N ALA A 44 1.58 4.37 1.68
CA ALA A 44 2.21 3.19 1.07
C ALA A 44 3.06 3.60 -0.13
N ILE A 45 4.19 2.93 -0.31
CA ILE A 45 5.10 3.10 -1.44
C ILE A 45 5.17 1.77 -2.17
N GLU A 46 4.81 1.76 -3.44
CA GLU A 46 4.93 0.60 -4.33
C GLU A 46 5.72 1.02 -5.56
N ARG A 47 6.65 0.17 -6.01
CA ARG A 47 7.47 0.44 -7.18
C ARG A 47 7.35 -0.68 -8.20
N GLU A 48 6.91 -0.32 -9.40
CA GLU A 48 6.71 -1.25 -10.50
C GLU A 48 7.83 -1.15 -11.53
N ARG A 49 8.80 -2.08 -11.41
CA ARG A 49 9.95 -2.21 -12.33
C ARG A 49 9.70 -3.14 -13.51
N THR A 50 8.69 -4.01 -13.43
CA THR A 50 8.45 -5.04 -14.44
C THR A 50 6.98 -5.08 -14.74
N ALA A 51 6.62 -5.08 -16.03
CA ALA A 51 5.22 -5.05 -16.42
C ALA A 51 4.48 -6.28 -15.88
N LYS A 52 3.52 -6.04 -14.98
CA LYS A 52 2.49 -7.01 -14.61
C LYS A 52 1.29 -6.85 -15.56
N THR A 53 0.30 -7.74 -15.45
CA THR A 53 -0.97 -7.51 -16.13
C THR A 53 -1.73 -6.37 -15.45
N VAL A 54 -2.57 -5.65 -16.22
CA VAL A 54 -3.45 -4.60 -15.69
C VAL A 54 -4.28 -5.12 -14.50
N GLU A 55 -4.80 -6.34 -14.61
CA GLU A 55 -5.56 -6.99 -13.55
C GLU A 55 -4.73 -7.20 -12.28
N ARG A 56 -3.50 -7.71 -12.41
CA ARG A 56 -2.62 -7.94 -11.26
C ARG A 56 -2.23 -6.63 -10.59
N THR A 57 -1.89 -5.60 -11.35
CA THR A 57 -1.60 -4.26 -10.83
C THR A 57 -2.81 -3.65 -10.12
N ARG A 58 -4.02 -3.78 -10.70
CA ARG A 58 -5.27 -3.34 -10.08
C ARG A 58 -5.53 -4.07 -8.76
N ASN A 59 -5.34 -5.39 -8.71
CA ASN A 59 -5.53 -6.17 -7.50
C ASN A 59 -4.56 -5.75 -6.37
N ILE A 60 -3.31 -5.44 -6.72
CA ILE A 60 -2.33 -4.88 -5.76
C ILE A 60 -2.81 -3.52 -5.24
N MET A 61 -3.18 -2.59 -6.12
CA MET A 61 -3.71 -1.28 -5.73
C MET A 61 -4.94 -1.39 -4.83
N MET A 62 -5.88 -2.29 -5.17
CA MET A 62 -7.07 -2.57 -4.36
C MET A 62 -6.72 -3.14 -2.98
N ALA A 63 -5.75 -4.06 -2.90
CA ALA A 63 -5.30 -4.64 -1.63
C ALA A 63 -4.68 -3.57 -0.71
N LEU A 64 -3.88 -2.66 -1.27
CA LEU A 64 -3.33 -1.53 -0.52
C LEU A 64 -4.43 -0.53 -0.12
N CYS A 65 -5.32 -0.14 -1.05
CA CYS A 65 -6.39 0.82 -0.77
C CYS A 65 -7.37 0.35 0.31
N SER A 66 -7.67 -0.95 0.33
CA SER A 66 -8.64 -1.56 1.25
C SER A 66 -8.05 -1.99 2.58
N ARG A 67 -6.71 -1.96 2.74
CA ARG A 67 -6.04 -2.32 4.00
C ARG A 67 -6.52 -1.39 5.12
N LYS A 68 -7.01 -1.96 6.22
CA LYS A 68 -7.48 -1.22 7.40
C LYS A 68 -6.51 -1.20 8.56
N PHE A 69 -5.80 -2.29 8.77
CA PHE A 69 -4.97 -2.49 9.97
C PHE A 69 -3.51 -2.71 9.61
N ASP A 70 -2.63 -2.54 10.59
CA ASP A 70 -1.22 -2.94 10.45
C ASP A 70 -1.10 -4.46 10.24
N TYR A 71 0.06 -4.93 9.79
CA TYR A 71 0.36 -6.32 9.52
C TYR A 71 0.68 -7.16 10.77
N ASN A 72 0.79 -6.52 11.94
CA ASN A 72 0.96 -7.19 13.23
C ASN A 72 -0.36 -7.33 14.02
N VAL A 73 -1.47 -6.80 13.50
CA VAL A 73 -2.79 -6.85 14.14
C VAL A 73 -3.65 -7.87 13.41
N SER A 74 -4.34 -8.74 14.17
CA SER A 74 -5.34 -9.64 13.58
C SER A 74 -6.54 -8.83 13.08
N GLU A 75 -7.17 -9.28 11.99
CA GLU A 75 -8.31 -8.58 11.35
C GLU A 75 -9.50 -8.34 12.30
N ASN A 76 -9.50 -8.95 13.49
CA ASN A 76 -10.54 -8.87 14.51
C ASN A 76 -10.36 -7.69 15.50
N MET A 77 -9.35 -6.83 15.34
CA MET A 77 -9.11 -5.69 16.22
C MET A 77 -9.13 -4.38 15.42
N PRO A 78 -10.32 -3.78 15.22
CA PRO A 78 -10.42 -2.56 14.43
C PRO A 78 -9.78 -1.37 15.14
N ASP A 79 -8.86 -0.70 14.43
CA ASP A 79 -8.32 0.59 14.85
C ASP A 79 -9.43 1.64 14.80
N LYS A 80 -9.62 2.41 15.89
CA LYS A 80 -10.88 3.11 16.17
C LYS A 80 -11.08 4.41 15.38
N ASN A 81 -10.07 4.89 14.66
CA ASN A 81 -10.05 6.28 14.18
C ASN A 81 -9.80 6.45 12.67
N GLN A 82 -9.62 5.38 11.89
CA GLN A 82 -9.40 5.48 10.44
C GLN A 82 -9.99 4.30 9.67
N ASP A 83 -10.71 4.58 8.58
CA ASP A 83 -11.33 3.55 7.74
C ASP A 83 -10.30 2.68 6.99
N PHE A 84 -9.11 3.23 6.72
CA PHE A 84 -8.03 2.60 5.97
C PHE A 84 -6.66 2.96 6.56
N ARG A 85 -5.73 2.00 6.55
CA ARG A 85 -4.34 2.19 7.02
C ARG A 85 -3.63 3.29 6.24
N TYR A 86 -3.69 3.21 4.92
CA TYR A 86 -2.92 4.11 4.05
C TYR A 86 -3.79 5.27 3.60
N LEU A 87 -3.47 6.50 3.98
CA LEU A 87 -4.23 7.64 3.47
C LEU A 87 -3.96 7.85 1.98
N GLU A 88 -2.71 7.63 1.57
CA GLU A 88 -2.24 7.74 0.19
C GLU A 88 -1.38 6.53 -0.20
N ILE A 89 -1.30 6.26 -1.49
CA ILE A 89 -0.44 5.24 -2.09
C ILE A 89 0.33 5.89 -3.23
N PHE A 90 1.65 5.91 -3.12
CA PHE A 90 2.51 6.38 -4.20
C PHE A 90 3.02 5.17 -4.98
N TYR A 91 2.70 5.16 -6.27
CA TYR A 91 3.00 4.09 -7.19
C TYR A 91 4.06 4.60 -8.18
N TYR A 92 5.32 4.23 -7.95
CA TYR A 92 6.43 4.61 -8.81
C TYR A 92 6.51 3.63 -9.97
N ALA A 93 6.29 4.11 -11.19
CA ALA A 93 6.27 3.29 -12.40
C ALA A 93 7.45 3.66 -13.30
N SER A 94 8.17 2.65 -13.79
CA SER A 94 9.15 2.85 -14.86
C SER A 94 8.45 3.21 -16.18
N PRO A 95 9.14 3.81 -17.16
CA PRO A 95 8.55 4.19 -18.44
C PRO A 95 7.82 3.04 -19.15
N GLU A 96 8.33 1.81 -19.02
CA GLU A 96 7.78 0.61 -19.65
C GLU A 96 6.50 0.12 -18.96
N THR A 97 6.29 0.47 -17.69
CA THR A 97 5.16 -0.01 -16.88
C THR A 97 4.07 1.03 -16.69
N LEU A 98 4.37 2.32 -16.91
CA LEU A 98 3.47 3.44 -16.70
C LEU A 98 2.08 3.24 -17.35
N GLY A 99 2.05 2.83 -18.62
CA GLY A 99 0.79 2.60 -19.34
C GLY A 99 -0.08 1.48 -18.75
N VAL A 100 0.51 0.46 -18.12
CA VAL A 100 -0.23 -0.58 -17.39
C VAL A 100 -0.75 -0.03 -16.07
N VAL A 101 0.10 0.69 -15.34
CA VAL A 101 -0.23 1.28 -14.03
C VAL A 101 -1.36 2.30 -14.14
N ASP A 102 -1.33 3.19 -15.13
CA ASP A 102 -2.40 4.17 -15.36
C ASP A 102 -3.73 3.49 -15.74
N LYS A 103 -3.68 2.48 -16.62
CA LYS A 103 -4.87 1.69 -16.96
C LYS A 103 -5.46 0.99 -15.73
N ALA A 104 -4.61 0.42 -14.87
CA ALA A 104 -5.04 -0.22 -13.63
C ALA A 104 -5.67 0.78 -12.66
N LYS A 105 -5.05 1.95 -12.47
CA LYS A 105 -5.58 3.04 -11.64
C LYS A 105 -6.96 3.49 -12.13
N ASN A 106 -7.13 3.67 -13.44
CA ASN A 106 -8.40 4.11 -14.03
C ASN A 106 -9.54 3.09 -13.93
N GLN A 107 -9.25 1.85 -13.54
CA GLN A 107 -10.25 0.82 -13.23
C GLN A 107 -10.59 0.73 -11.74
N LEU A 108 -9.97 1.55 -10.89
CA LEU A 108 -10.30 1.61 -9.46
C LEU A 108 -11.58 2.40 -9.23
N PRO A 109 -12.37 2.05 -8.19
CA PRO A 109 -13.42 2.92 -7.68
C PRO A 109 -12.92 4.33 -7.35
N ASP A 110 -13.73 5.36 -7.55
CA ASP A 110 -13.32 6.77 -7.42
C ASP A 110 -12.68 7.12 -6.07
N ASN A 111 -13.20 6.55 -4.97
CA ASN A 111 -12.68 6.74 -3.62
C ASN A 111 -11.26 6.19 -3.45
N PHE A 112 -10.91 5.13 -4.18
CA PHE A 112 -9.57 4.54 -4.19
C PHE A 112 -8.66 5.22 -5.22
N ASN A 113 -9.18 5.56 -6.40
CA ASN A 113 -8.41 6.25 -7.43
C ASN A 113 -7.80 7.56 -6.91
N LYS A 114 -8.58 8.35 -6.15
CA LYS A 114 -8.12 9.62 -5.53
C LYS A 114 -6.97 9.46 -4.53
N ARG A 115 -6.79 8.26 -3.97
CA ARG A 115 -5.72 7.94 -3.00
C ARG A 115 -4.45 7.42 -3.66
N VAL A 116 -4.50 7.05 -4.94
CA VAL A 116 -3.33 6.53 -5.68
C VAL A 116 -2.69 7.65 -6.49
N ARG A 117 -1.42 7.93 -6.25
CA ARG A 117 -0.59 8.84 -7.06
C ARG A 117 0.39 8.01 -7.87
N VAL A 118 0.31 8.09 -9.19
CA VAL A 118 1.27 7.43 -10.10
C VAL A 118 2.36 8.42 -10.43
N LEU A 119 3.62 8.01 -10.24
CA LEU A 119 4.79 8.83 -10.45
C LEU A 119 5.74 8.10 -11.39
N ALA A 120 6.20 8.77 -12.44
CA ALA A 120 7.26 8.23 -13.29
C ALA A 120 8.59 8.22 -12.52
N TRP A 121 9.35 7.13 -12.61
CA TRP A 121 10.64 6.94 -11.93
C TRP A 121 11.65 6.22 -12.83
#